data_AF-D8SF33-F1
#
_entry.id   AF-D8SF33-F1
#
_cell.length_a   1.000
_cell.length_b   1.000
_cell.length_c   1.000
_cell.angle_alpha   90.00
_cell.angle_beta   90.00
_cell.angle_gamma   90.00
#
_symmetry.space_group_name_H-M   'P 1'
#
loop_
_entity.id
_entity.type
_entity.pdbx_description
1 polymer ?
#
loop_
_entity_poly.entity_id
_entity_poly.type
_entity_poly.pdbx_seq_one_letter_code
_entity_poly.pdbx_strand_id
1 'polypeptide(L)'
;MEPPPTEPWQLEKALGAPLLERLPVSWKRLAQLEGVFGRDKAAALFASPAECQAEDVSTVASLVLNRGYQFPSWEDLHSLCLTGMWEVCLRYLDPTMQEVLAPGTNSVTMDEAETKSWPDLLLFAKKRLVFKSEHRARREELGSAWSTLAYSLGNISPCFHRGLDWTLGAATGARMLRFGVFWPDGDMVLSPLLDIGYVSSRYEAIKSSTNLIRIALSWLSVLEESNHTMLMPYQAVASHVYGNGNITRKLEIVDGIAIKTIQPWKLHELHGYSKMEYVERAYSVKSRHVARLDWQRDIVRDDVYRVQSKVFGFPARPTQQEQLVQAVKHTLLGLDALHGAGLVHRDLEWSNVIYNEVLQVWVIQGLECVWKAGEVPVVQGQWTQEVLVDGKYTSSSDLCLSG
;
A
#
# COMPACT_ATOMS: atom_id res chain seq x y z
N MET A 1 11.75 27.68 -3.68
CA MET A 1 10.52 26.87 -3.54
C MET A 1 10.10 26.97 -2.08
N GLU A 2 8.81 27.18 -1.81
CA GLU A 2 8.30 27.00 -0.44
C GLU A 2 8.59 25.56 0.03
N PRO A 3 8.84 25.34 1.33
CA PRO A 3 9.00 23.99 1.83
C PRO A 3 7.74 23.15 1.54
N PRO A 4 7.88 21.84 1.25
CA PRO A 4 6.73 20.98 1.01
C PRO A 4 5.80 21.00 2.23
N PRO A 5 4.46 20.97 2.03
CA PRO A 5 3.53 20.96 3.15
C PRO A 5 3.65 19.63 3.90
N THR A 6 4.10 19.71 5.14
CA THR A 6 4.39 18.57 6.03
C THR A 6 3.55 18.63 7.30
N GLU A 7 2.45 19.39 7.29
CA GLU A 7 1.47 19.41 8.36
C GLU A 7 0.05 19.44 7.76
N PRO A 8 -0.96 18.78 8.36
CA PRO A 8 -2.31 18.73 7.80
C PRO A 8 -2.90 20.11 7.45
N TRP A 9 -2.75 21.11 8.32
CA TRP A 9 -3.26 22.46 8.08
C TRP A 9 -2.58 23.17 6.89
N GLN A 10 -1.34 22.82 6.56
CA GLN A 10 -0.64 23.34 5.38
C GLN A 10 -1.25 22.75 4.10
N LEU A 11 -1.77 21.53 4.16
CA LEU A 11 -2.39 20.85 3.03
C LEU A 11 -3.71 21.50 2.62
N GLU A 12 -4.53 21.96 3.57
CA GLU A 12 -5.78 22.65 3.24
C GLU A 12 -5.47 23.94 2.45
N LYS A 13 -4.50 24.71 2.95
CA LYS A 13 -4.03 25.93 2.28
C LYS A 13 -3.43 25.62 0.90
N ALA A 14 -2.58 24.60 0.80
CA ALA A 14 -1.93 24.21 -0.45
C ALA A 14 -2.92 23.66 -1.48
N LEU A 15 -3.93 22.90 -1.04
CA LEU A 15 -4.97 22.37 -1.92
C LEU A 15 -5.86 23.49 -2.47
N GLY A 16 -6.22 24.44 -1.61
CA GLY A 16 -7.03 25.61 -1.97
C GLY A 16 -6.28 26.70 -2.75
N ALA A 17 -4.94 26.67 -2.74
CA ALA A 17 -4.10 27.68 -3.35
C ALA A 17 -4.37 27.83 -4.86
N PRO A 18 -4.20 29.04 -5.42
CA PRO A 18 -4.09 29.22 -6.86
C PRO A 18 -3.00 28.31 -7.43
N LEU A 19 -3.18 27.84 -8.65
CA LEU A 19 -2.14 27.05 -9.31
C LEU A 19 -0.87 27.90 -9.46
N LEU A 20 0.23 27.47 -8.83
CA LEU A 20 1.55 28.14 -8.93
C LEU A 20 2.03 28.22 -10.38
N GLU A 21 1.89 27.11 -11.12
CA GLU A 21 2.08 27.07 -12.56
C GLU A 21 0.75 26.73 -13.24
N ARG A 22 0.44 27.37 -14.35
CA ARG A 22 -0.81 27.13 -15.08
C ARG A 22 -0.65 25.95 -16.01
N LEU A 23 -1.72 25.19 -16.19
CA LEU A 23 -1.76 24.03 -17.07
C LEU A 23 -1.71 24.48 -18.55
N PRO A 24 -0.80 23.94 -19.38
CA PRO A 24 -0.68 24.35 -20.78
C PRO A 24 -1.90 23.87 -21.60
N VAL A 25 -2.54 24.75 -22.38
CA VAL A 25 -3.66 24.43 -23.29
C VAL A 25 -3.59 25.22 -24.60
N SER A 26 -4.01 24.65 -25.72
CA SER A 26 -3.96 25.37 -27.02
C SER A 26 -4.73 26.72 -26.98
N TRP A 27 -4.28 27.70 -27.76
CA TRP A 27 -4.93 29.04 -27.83
C TRP A 27 -6.42 28.96 -28.12
N LYS A 28 -6.81 28.12 -29.09
CA LYS A 28 -8.21 27.89 -29.45
C LYS A 28 -9.01 27.37 -28.25
N ARG A 29 -8.39 26.53 -27.42
CA ARG A 29 -9.03 25.98 -26.23
C ARG A 29 -9.10 26.97 -25.08
N LEU A 30 -8.05 27.76 -24.87
CA LEU A 30 -8.05 28.80 -23.84
C LEU A 30 -9.24 29.74 -24.03
N ALA A 31 -9.49 30.21 -25.25
CA ALA A 31 -10.63 31.05 -25.59
C ALA A 31 -12.00 30.37 -25.29
N GLN A 32 -12.12 29.06 -25.55
CA GLN A 32 -13.33 28.32 -25.21
C GLN A 32 -13.54 28.21 -23.70
N LEU A 33 -12.47 27.98 -22.93
CA LEU A 33 -12.51 27.91 -21.48
C LEU A 33 -12.84 29.29 -20.87
N GLU A 34 -12.24 30.37 -21.37
CA GLU A 34 -12.60 31.74 -20.97
C GLU A 34 -14.09 32.03 -21.18
N GLY A 35 -14.68 31.55 -22.27
CA GLY A 35 -16.11 31.68 -22.55
C GLY A 35 -17.02 30.89 -21.59
N VAL A 36 -16.54 29.79 -21.01
CA VAL A 36 -17.32 28.95 -20.07
C VAL A 36 -17.21 29.43 -18.62
N PHE A 37 -16.03 29.90 -18.22
CA PHE A 37 -15.69 30.21 -16.81
C PHE A 37 -15.58 31.70 -16.50
N GLY A 38 -15.53 32.54 -17.53
CA GLY A 38 -15.00 33.88 -17.42
C GLY A 38 -13.47 33.88 -17.52
N ARG A 39 -12.93 34.98 -18.02
CA ARG A 39 -11.51 35.15 -18.33
C ARG A 39 -10.61 34.87 -17.13
N ASP A 40 -10.95 35.42 -15.97
CA ASP A 40 -10.11 35.37 -14.77
C ASP A 40 -9.95 33.94 -14.23
N LYS A 41 -11.03 33.16 -14.22
CA LYS A 41 -11.01 31.77 -13.73
C LYS A 41 -10.26 30.84 -14.67
N ALA A 42 -10.44 31.02 -15.99
CA ALA A 42 -9.70 30.26 -16.98
C ALA A 42 -8.20 30.60 -16.95
N ALA A 43 -7.87 31.89 -16.84
CA ALA A 43 -6.48 32.36 -16.74
C ALA A 43 -5.78 31.96 -15.44
N ALA A 44 -6.52 31.62 -14.37
CA ALA A 44 -5.95 31.09 -13.14
C ALA A 44 -5.53 29.61 -13.23
N LEU A 45 -6.17 28.84 -14.12
CA LEU A 45 -5.91 27.39 -14.24
C LEU A 45 -5.05 27.06 -15.46
N PHE A 46 -5.19 27.83 -16.55
CA PHE A 46 -4.62 27.48 -17.85
C PHE A 46 -3.74 28.60 -18.45
N ALA A 47 -2.74 28.21 -19.22
CA ALA A 47 -1.90 29.11 -20.01
C ALA A 47 -1.76 28.61 -21.45
N SER A 48 -1.62 29.53 -22.40
CA SER A 48 -1.21 29.18 -23.76
C SER A 48 0.27 28.76 -23.76
N PRO A 49 0.62 27.58 -24.29
CA PRO A 49 1.99 27.10 -24.38
C PRO A 49 2.71 27.76 -25.56
N ALA A 50 4.04 27.78 -25.45
CA ALA A 50 4.92 28.18 -26.55
C ALA A 50 5.26 27.02 -27.49
N GLU A 51 5.31 25.76 -27.05
CA GLU A 51 5.68 24.62 -27.92
C GLU A 51 4.94 23.31 -27.56
N CYS A 52 4.81 22.43 -28.55
CA CYS A 52 3.92 21.26 -28.61
C CYS A 52 4.01 20.29 -27.43
N GLN A 53 2.86 20.09 -26.77
CA GLN A 53 2.35 18.86 -26.15
C GLN A 53 1.02 19.14 -25.40
N ALA A 54 0.61 20.41 -25.26
CA ALA A 54 -0.56 20.89 -24.52
C ALA A 54 -1.96 20.42 -24.95
N GLU A 55 -2.08 19.58 -25.98
CA GLU A 55 -3.38 19.11 -26.46
C GLU A 55 -4.03 18.11 -25.48
N ASP A 56 -3.24 17.34 -24.73
CA ASP A 56 -3.75 16.31 -23.82
C ASP A 56 -4.41 16.93 -22.58
N VAL A 57 -3.74 17.87 -21.89
CA VAL A 57 -4.32 18.58 -20.72
C VAL A 57 -5.56 19.36 -21.12
N SER A 58 -5.43 20.05 -22.26
CA SER A 58 -6.53 20.77 -22.89
C SER A 58 -7.71 19.84 -23.11
N THR A 59 -7.50 18.64 -23.65
CA THR A 59 -8.56 17.69 -23.97
C THR A 59 -9.25 17.17 -22.71
N VAL A 60 -8.51 16.70 -21.70
CA VAL A 60 -9.13 16.17 -20.46
C VAL A 60 -9.92 17.25 -19.73
N ALA A 61 -9.30 18.39 -19.45
CA ALA A 61 -9.98 19.50 -18.78
C ALA A 61 -11.24 19.91 -19.53
N SER A 62 -11.17 19.90 -20.85
CA SER A 62 -12.26 20.26 -21.73
C SER A 62 -13.43 19.31 -21.73
N LEU A 63 -13.18 18.00 -21.71
CA LEU A 63 -14.24 17.02 -21.59
C LEU A 63 -14.96 17.22 -20.26
N VAL A 64 -14.22 17.23 -19.15
CA VAL A 64 -14.76 17.41 -17.80
C VAL A 64 -15.63 18.67 -17.70
N LEU A 65 -15.15 19.77 -18.28
CA LEU A 65 -15.76 21.09 -18.18
C LEU A 65 -16.87 21.34 -19.22
N ASN A 66 -17.09 20.42 -20.17
CA ASN A 66 -18.12 20.58 -21.19
C ASN A 66 -19.52 20.40 -20.60
N ARG A 67 -20.36 21.44 -20.72
CA ARG A 67 -21.77 21.42 -20.29
C ARG A 67 -22.64 20.48 -21.12
N GLY A 68 -22.33 20.32 -22.40
CA GLY A 68 -23.11 19.52 -23.34
C GLY A 68 -22.66 18.06 -23.40
N TYR A 69 -21.56 17.69 -22.75
CA TYR A 69 -21.10 16.32 -22.73
C TYR A 69 -21.86 15.53 -21.66
N GLN A 70 -22.52 14.46 -22.09
CA GLN A 70 -23.15 13.50 -21.18
C GLN A 70 -22.15 12.39 -20.89
N PHE A 71 -21.73 12.31 -19.63
CA PHE A 71 -20.88 11.22 -19.18
C PHE A 71 -21.73 9.95 -19.02
N PRO A 72 -21.22 8.76 -19.41
CA PRO A 72 -21.95 7.51 -19.25
C PRO A 72 -22.26 7.19 -17.77
N SER A 73 -21.35 7.58 -16.88
CA SER A 73 -21.47 7.39 -15.43
C SER A 73 -20.85 8.56 -14.65
N TRP A 74 -21.10 8.62 -13.33
CA TRP A 74 -20.42 9.59 -12.46
C TRP A 74 -18.98 9.16 -12.18
N GLU A 75 -18.73 7.85 -12.16
CA GLU A 75 -17.43 7.21 -12.06
C GLU A 75 -16.49 7.67 -13.18
N ASP A 76 -16.96 7.76 -14.43
CA ASP A 76 -16.18 8.27 -15.56
C ASP A 76 -15.77 9.74 -15.34
N LEU A 77 -16.67 10.55 -14.79
CA LEU A 77 -16.39 11.95 -14.51
C LEU A 77 -15.40 12.11 -13.35
N HIS A 78 -15.52 11.31 -12.29
CA HIS A 78 -14.53 11.26 -11.20
C HIS A 78 -13.16 10.83 -11.71
N SER A 79 -13.11 9.77 -12.53
CA SER A 79 -11.89 9.29 -13.19
C SER A 79 -11.21 10.40 -13.98
N LEU A 80 -11.95 11.11 -14.84
CA LEU A 80 -11.36 12.20 -15.60
C LEU A 80 -10.89 13.38 -14.72
N CYS A 81 -11.59 13.68 -13.63
CA CYS A 81 -11.17 14.73 -12.70
C CYS A 81 -9.92 14.34 -11.89
N LEU A 82 -9.71 13.04 -11.64
CA LEU A 82 -8.61 12.48 -10.88
C LEU A 82 -7.55 11.87 -11.81
N THR A 83 -7.66 10.58 -12.14
CA THR A 83 -6.70 9.82 -12.94
C THR A 83 -6.41 10.47 -14.29
N GLY A 84 -7.43 10.89 -15.04
CA GLY A 84 -7.25 11.51 -16.35
C GLY A 84 -6.41 12.79 -16.27
N MET A 85 -6.65 13.62 -15.25
CA MET A 85 -5.81 14.81 -15.01
C MET A 85 -4.42 14.43 -14.53
N TRP A 86 -4.28 13.40 -13.69
CA TRP A 86 -3.01 12.99 -13.11
C TRP A 86 -2.06 12.36 -14.12
N GLU A 87 -2.53 11.42 -14.93
CA GLU A 87 -1.74 10.79 -16.00
C GLU A 87 -1.14 11.84 -16.92
N VAL A 88 -1.93 12.86 -17.25
CA VAL A 88 -1.50 13.93 -18.10
C VAL A 88 -0.53 14.83 -17.34
N CYS A 89 -0.85 15.30 -16.13
CA CYS A 89 0.05 16.15 -15.34
C CYS A 89 1.41 15.50 -15.05
N LEU A 90 1.43 14.21 -14.70
CA LEU A 90 2.67 13.47 -14.41
C LEU A 90 3.58 13.38 -15.64
N ARG A 91 3.03 13.25 -16.86
CA ARG A 91 3.84 13.30 -18.10
C ARG A 91 4.60 14.62 -18.25
N TYR A 92 4.04 15.75 -17.80
CA TYR A 92 4.71 17.06 -17.90
C TYR A 92 5.59 17.37 -16.70
N LEU A 93 5.12 17.06 -15.49
CA LEU A 93 5.75 17.51 -14.25
C LEU A 93 6.92 16.61 -13.84
N ASP A 94 6.79 15.29 -14.03
CA ASP A 94 7.86 14.34 -13.73
C ASP A 94 7.61 12.98 -14.44
N PRO A 95 8.24 12.71 -15.60
CA PRO A 95 8.09 11.46 -16.32
C PRO A 95 8.53 10.22 -15.52
N THR A 96 9.36 10.38 -14.48
CA THR A 96 9.84 9.25 -13.64
C THR A 96 8.75 8.71 -12.71
N MET A 97 7.66 9.47 -12.51
CA MET A 97 6.49 9.07 -11.73
C MET A 97 5.43 8.32 -12.56
N GLN A 98 5.73 7.87 -13.79
CA GLN A 98 4.76 7.13 -14.61
C GLN A 98 4.39 5.73 -14.06
N GLU A 99 5.20 5.14 -13.16
CA GLU A 99 4.95 3.80 -12.59
C GLU A 99 3.94 3.78 -11.41
N VAL A 100 3.22 4.88 -11.17
CA VAL A 100 2.68 5.22 -9.83
C VAL A 100 1.15 5.14 -9.72
N LEU A 101 0.43 4.97 -10.83
CA LEU A 101 -1.02 4.84 -10.87
C LEU A 101 -1.40 3.36 -11.06
N ALA A 102 -1.81 2.71 -9.98
CA ALA A 102 -2.38 1.37 -10.04
C ALA A 102 -3.86 1.45 -9.67
N PRO A 103 -4.79 0.88 -10.48
CA PRO A 103 -6.11 0.56 -9.96
C PRO A 103 -5.92 -0.39 -8.77
N GLY A 104 -6.52 -0.07 -7.63
CA GLY A 104 -6.46 -0.91 -6.44
C GLY A 104 -6.90 -2.33 -6.79
N THR A 105 -6.09 -3.33 -6.45
CA THR A 105 -6.52 -4.73 -6.54
C THR A 105 -7.38 -5.02 -5.33
N ASN A 106 -8.70 -5.07 -5.55
CA ASN A 106 -9.67 -5.38 -4.53
C ASN A 106 -9.50 -6.86 -4.10
N SER A 107 -8.72 -7.12 -3.06
CA SER A 107 -8.84 -8.36 -2.28
C SER A 107 -10.05 -8.18 -1.36
N VAL A 108 -11.24 -8.38 -1.92
CA VAL A 108 -12.50 -8.24 -1.20
C VAL A 108 -12.62 -9.36 -0.16
N THR A 109 -12.74 -9.03 1.12
CA THR A 109 -13.42 -9.92 2.06
C THR A 109 -14.86 -10.09 1.57
N MET A 110 -15.35 -11.32 1.43
CA MET A 110 -16.61 -11.66 0.74
C MET A 110 -17.84 -10.80 1.11
N ASP A 111 -17.86 -10.16 2.28
CA ASP A 111 -18.97 -9.31 2.74
C ASP A 111 -18.95 -7.86 2.19
N GLU A 112 -17.83 -7.35 1.65
CA GLU A 112 -17.74 -5.95 1.16
C GLU A 112 -17.95 -5.80 -0.35
N ALA A 113 -17.98 -6.90 -1.11
CA ALA A 113 -18.08 -6.89 -2.58
C ALA A 113 -19.40 -6.28 -3.09
N GLU A 114 -20.45 -6.30 -2.28
CA GLU A 114 -21.80 -5.96 -2.71
C GLU A 114 -22.10 -4.44 -2.75
N THR A 115 -21.15 -3.57 -2.34
CA THR A 115 -21.43 -2.12 -2.17
C THR A 115 -20.42 -1.15 -2.81
N LYS A 116 -19.34 -1.62 -3.46
CA LYS A 116 -18.40 -0.75 -4.19
C LYS A 116 -18.81 -0.62 -5.66
N SER A 117 -18.99 0.61 -6.17
CA SER A 117 -19.34 0.84 -7.58
C SER A 117 -18.14 0.93 -8.51
N TRP A 118 -16.92 1.14 -7.97
CA TRP A 118 -15.72 1.41 -8.74
C TRP A 118 -14.46 1.03 -7.93
N PRO A 119 -13.34 0.57 -8.54
CA PRO A 119 -12.10 0.31 -7.82
C PRO A 119 -11.51 1.58 -7.19
N ASP A 120 -10.83 1.41 -6.06
CA ASP A 120 -10.10 2.49 -5.41
C ASP A 120 -8.91 2.93 -6.28
N LEU A 121 -8.66 4.23 -6.32
CA LEU A 121 -7.48 4.82 -6.93
C LEU A 121 -6.36 4.90 -5.89
N LEU A 122 -5.20 4.32 -6.21
CA LEU A 122 -4.02 4.38 -5.36
C LEU A 122 -2.90 5.15 -6.08
N LEU A 123 -2.25 6.06 -5.37
CA LEU A 123 -1.06 6.80 -5.81
C LEU A 123 0.12 6.47 -4.90
N PHE A 124 1.22 5.98 -5.48
CA PHE A 124 2.44 5.61 -4.75
C PHE A 124 3.67 6.45 -5.13
N ALA A 125 4.23 7.23 -4.21
CA ALA A 125 5.52 7.92 -4.44
C ALA A 125 6.64 7.20 -3.68
N LYS A 126 7.74 6.82 -4.35
CA LYS A 126 8.86 6.08 -3.71
C LYS A 126 8.40 4.86 -2.89
N LYS A 127 7.39 4.11 -3.39
CA LYS A 127 6.71 2.97 -2.72
C LYS A 127 5.91 3.30 -1.45
N ARG A 128 5.71 4.58 -1.12
CA ARG A 128 4.79 5.05 -0.07
C ARG A 128 3.43 5.33 -0.69
N LEU A 129 2.35 4.90 -0.03
CA LEU A 129 1.00 5.33 -0.40
C LEU A 129 0.81 6.81 -0.07
N VAL A 130 0.60 7.62 -1.10
CA VAL A 130 0.41 9.07 -0.99
C VAL A 130 -1.06 9.44 -1.06
N PHE A 131 -1.85 8.71 -1.84
CA PHE A 131 -3.27 8.94 -1.99
C PHE A 131 -4.05 7.63 -2.14
N LYS A 132 -5.24 7.57 -1.53
CA LYS A 132 -6.26 6.55 -1.75
C LYS A 132 -7.64 7.18 -1.96
N SER A 133 -8.42 6.70 -2.92
CA SER A 133 -9.85 7.03 -2.99
C SER A 133 -10.72 5.91 -2.43
N GLU A 134 -11.97 6.26 -2.15
CA GLU A 134 -13.03 5.32 -1.78
C GLU A 134 -14.34 5.74 -2.45
N HIS A 135 -14.97 4.81 -3.15
CA HIS A 135 -16.07 5.08 -4.06
C HIS A 135 -17.36 4.36 -3.67
N ARG A 136 -18.45 5.14 -3.58
CA ARG A 136 -19.81 4.62 -3.36
C ARG A 136 -20.78 5.08 -4.44
N ALA A 137 -21.77 4.24 -4.73
CA ALA A 137 -22.74 4.47 -5.80
C ALA A 137 -23.69 5.62 -5.47
N ARG A 138 -24.09 5.76 -4.19
CA ARG A 138 -25.14 6.69 -3.78
C ARG A 138 -24.59 7.86 -2.98
N ARG A 139 -25.34 8.97 -2.97
CA ARG A 139 -24.95 10.21 -2.30
C ARG A 139 -24.90 10.05 -0.78
N GLU A 140 -25.89 9.36 -0.23
CA GLU A 140 -26.03 9.06 1.20
C GLU A 140 -24.89 8.19 1.75
N GLU A 141 -24.20 7.46 0.87
CA GLU A 141 -23.08 6.58 1.22
C GLU A 141 -21.73 7.33 1.30
N LEU A 142 -21.68 8.63 0.97
CA LEU A 142 -20.45 9.43 1.06
C LEU A 142 -19.84 9.39 2.47
N GLY A 143 -20.67 9.40 3.52
CA GLY A 143 -20.20 9.28 4.90
C GLY A 143 -19.56 7.92 5.17
N SER A 144 -20.12 6.84 4.60
CA SER A 144 -19.54 5.51 4.67
C SER A 144 -18.20 5.43 3.93
N ALA A 145 -18.09 6.06 2.75
CA ALA A 145 -16.83 6.17 2.02
C ALA A 145 -15.75 6.87 2.87
N TRP A 146 -16.10 7.97 3.53
CA TRP A 146 -15.19 8.69 4.42
C TRP A 146 -14.75 7.84 5.61
N SER A 147 -15.69 7.19 6.31
CA SER A 147 -15.37 6.30 7.42
C SER A 147 -14.50 5.10 7.00
N THR A 148 -14.72 4.57 5.79
CA THR A 148 -13.90 3.49 5.24
C THR A 148 -12.47 3.97 4.97
N LEU A 149 -12.27 5.19 4.46
CA LEU A 149 -10.94 5.80 4.33
C LEU A 149 -10.28 6.01 5.69
N ALA A 150 -10.99 6.60 6.65
CA ALA A 150 -10.46 6.83 7.99
C ALA A 150 -10.04 5.51 8.67
N TYR A 151 -10.86 4.46 8.54
CA TYR A 151 -10.52 3.14 9.06
C TYR A 151 -9.33 2.51 8.33
N SER A 152 -9.36 2.47 7.00
CA SER A 152 -8.29 1.82 6.21
C SER A 152 -6.95 2.53 6.34
N LEU A 153 -6.93 3.85 6.16
CA LEU A 153 -5.71 4.66 6.22
C LEU A 153 -5.22 4.86 7.66
N GLY A 154 -6.11 4.92 8.65
CA GLY A 154 -5.74 4.98 10.06
C GLY A 154 -5.10 3.68 10.57
N ASN A 155 -5.45 2.53 9.98
CA ASN A 155 -4.87 1.25 10.37
C ASN A 155 -3.57 0.89 9.62
N ILE A 156 -3.13 1.72 8.67
CA ILE A 156 -1.85 1.51 7.98
C ILE A 156 -0.71 1.55 9.01
N SER A 157 0.11 0.50 9.01
CA SER A 157 1.26 0.39 9.91
C SER A 157 2.22 1.58 9.73
N PRO A 158 2.78 2.14 10.82
CA PRO A 158 3.71 3.26 10.74
C PRO A 158 4.92 3.03 9.83
N CYS A 159 5.32 1.77 9.61
CA CYS A 159 6.39 1.43 8.67
C CYS A 159 6.10 1.85 7.21
N PHE A 160 4.85 2.16 6.86
CA PHE A 160 4.49 2.65 5.53
C PHE A 160 4.47 4.18 5.43
N HIS A 161 4.57 4.92 6.54
CA HIS A 161 4.40 6.38 6.57
C HIS A 161 5.64 7.16 6.11
N ARG A 162 6.86 6.63 6.30
CA ARG A 162 8.13 7.20 5.82
C ARG A 162 8.28 8.72 6.05
N GLY A 163 8.19 9.13 7.31
CA GLY A 163 8.37 10.53 7.72
C GLY A 163 7.12 11.41 7.59
N LEU A 164 5.99 10.86 7.14
CA LEU A 164 4.71 11.57 7.06
C LEU A 164 3.58 10.63 7.51
N ASP A 165 3.06 10.85 8.72
CA ASP A 165 2.08 9.99 9.39
C ASP A 165 0.65 10.09 8.84
N TRP A 166 0.47 10.73 7.69
CA TRP A 166 -0.83 10.91 7.06
C TRP A 166 -0.81 10.67 5.55
N THR A 167 -1.96 10.22 5.04
CA THR A 167 -2.20 9.91 3.63
C THR A 167 -3.34 10.79 3.11
N LEU A 168 -3.21 11.29 1.87
CA LEU A 168 -4.29 12.03 1.21
C LEU A 168 -5.39 11.06 0.80
N GLY A 169 -6.63 11.54 0.71
CA GLY A 169 -7.67 10.73 0.11
C GLY A 169 -8.85 11.49 -0.46
N ALA A 170 -9.68 10.76 -1.20
CA ALA A 170 -10.92 11.28 -1.76
C ALA A 170 -12.08 10.31 -1.54
N ALA A 171 -13.15 10.80 -0.92
CA ALA A 171 -14.40 10.07 -0.80
C ALA A 171 -15.37 10.51 -1.90
N THR A 172 -16.04 9.56 -2.56
CA THR A 172 -17.11 9.85 -3.52
C THR A 172 -18.42 9.15 -3.17
N GLY A 173 -19.52 9.78 -3.58
CA GLY A 173 -20.87 9.22 -3.47
C GLY A 173 -21.76 9.78 -4.58
N ALA A 174 -22.09 8.97 -5.58
CA ALA A 174 -22.69 9.46 -6.84
C ALA A 174 -21.89 10.65 -7.42
N ARG A 175 -22.52 11.81 -7.64
CA ARG A 175 -21.88 13.05 -8.13
C ARG A 175 -21.14 13.87 -7.06
N MET A 176 -21.01 13.35 -5.84
CA MET A 176 -20.33 14.06 -4.76
C MET A 176 -18.86 13.66 -4.67
N LEU A 177 -17.98 14.63 -4.41
CA LEU A 177 -16.54 14.45 -4.21
C LEU A 177 -16.09 15.30 -3.02
N ARG A 178 -15.24 14.74 -2.16
CA ARG A 178 -14.58 15.47 -1.08
C ARG A 178 -13.17 14.95 -0.87
N PHE A 179 -12.22 15.86 -0.69
CA PHE A 179 -10.83 15.56 -0.38
C PHE A 179 -10.54 15.67 1.12
N GLY A 180 -9.63 14.83 1.59
CA GLY A 180 -9.24 14.76 2.99
C GLY A 180 -7.80 14.30 3.17
N VAL A 181 -7.38 14.31 4.42
CA VAL A 181 -6.13 13.71 4.90
C VAL A 181 -6.44 12.86 6.12
N PHE A 182 -5.80 11.70 6.24
CA PHE A 182 -6.12 10.66 7.21
C PHE A 182 -4.84 10.16 7.90
N TRP A 183 -4.89 9.91 9.19
CA TRP A 183 -3.78 9.39 10.02
C TRP A 183 -4.34 8.44 11.10
N PRO A 184 -3.50 7.72 11.87
CA PRO A 184 -3.96 6.68 12.79
C PRO A 184 -5.05 7.09 13.78
N ASP A 185 -4.99 8.33 14.27
CA ASP A 185 -5.88 8.84 15.32
C ASP A 185 -6.80 9.97 14.82
N GLY A 186 -6.98 10.14 13.51
CA GLY A 186 -7.89 11.17 13.01
C GLY A 186 -7.88 11.41 11.51
N ASP A 187 -8.70 12.38 11.12
CA ASP A 187 -8.86 12.83 9.75
C ASP A 187 -9.17 14.33 9.71
N MET A 188 -8.91 14.95 8.56
CA MET A 188 -9.23 16.35 8.31
C MET A 188 -9.77 16.54 6.90
N VAL A 189 -10.83 17.33 6.79
CA VAL A 189 -11.39 17.75 5.50
C VAL A 189 -10.49 18.81 4.89
N LEU A 190 -10.08 18.60 3.63
CA LEU A 190 -9.23 19.54 2.89
C LEU A 190 -9.99 20.36 1.85
N SER A 191 -11.20 19.94 1.47
CA SER A 191 -12.01 20.64 0.47
C SER A 191 -13.46 20.80 0.91
N PRO A 192 -14.18 21.82 0.39
CA PRO A 192 -15.63 21.82 0.39
C PRO A 192 -16.19 20.54 -0.23
N LEU A 193 -17.46 20.26 0.05
CA LEU A 193 -18.19 19.20 -0.63
C LEU A 193 -18.49 19.63 -2.07
N LEU A 194 -17.89 18.96 -3.04
CA LEU A 194 -18.03 19.26 -4.45
C LEU A 194 -19.14 18.41 -5.07
N ASP A 195 -20.08 19.06 -5.75
CA ASP A 195 -21.08 18.39 -6.58
C ASP A 195 -20.65 18.52 -8.04
N ILE A 196 -19.95 17.49 -8.55
CA ILE A 196 -19.39 17.47 -9.90
C ILE A 196 -20.45 17.43 -11.00
N GLY A 197 -21.74 17.41 -10.66
CA GLY A 197 -22.80 17.73 -11.61
C GLY A 197 -22.68 19.17 -12.14
N TYR A 198 -22.19 20.10 -11.31
CA TYR A 198 -22.01 21.51 -11.66
C TYR A 198 -20.61 21.82 -12.17
N VAL A 199 -20.54 22.59 -13.26
CA VAL A 199 -19.28 23.01 -13.91
C VAL A 199 -18.34 23.77 -12.95
N SER A 200 -18.87 24.58 -12.04
CA SER A 200 -18.07 25.26 -11.02
C SER A 200 -17.37 24.28 -10.07
N SER A 201 -18.06 23.24 -9.63
CA SER A 201 -17.48 22.20 -8.78
C SER A 201 -16.47 21.33 -9.54
N ARG A 202 -16.72 21.06 -10.83
CA ARG A 202 -15.76 20.36 -11.70
C ARG A 202 -14.45 21.13 -11.85
N TYR A 203 -14.54 22.46 -11.97
CA TYR A 203 -13.36 23.33 -11.97
C TYR A 203 -12.56 23.20 -10.66
N GLU A 204 -13.24 23.30 -9.50
CA GLU A 204 -12.57 23.13 -8.21
C GLU A 204 -12.01 21.71 -8.01
N ALA A 205 -12.68 20.69 -8.56
CA ALA A 205 -12.20 19.30 -8.53
C ALA A 205 -10.90 19.16 -9.33
N ILE A 206 -10.83 19.69 -10.56
CA ILE A 206 -9.59 19.69 -11.35
C ILE A 206 -8.49 20.47 -10.63
N LYS A 207 -8.78 21.66 -10.11
CA LYS A 207 -7.80 22.49 -9.38
C LYS A 207 -7.21 21.72 -8.19
N SER A 208 -8.08 21.16 -7.35
CA SER A 208 -7.69 20.38 -6.17
C SER A 208 -6.89 19.15 -6.58
N SER A 209 -7.36 18.42 -7.59
CA SER A 209 -6.69 17.26 -8.17
C SER A 209 -5.27 17.57 -8.66
N THR A 210 -5.08 18.67 -9.40
CA THR A 210 -3.76 19.14 -9.83
C THR A 210 -2.87 19.52 -8.65
N ASN A 211 -3.41 20.22 -7.66
CA ASN A 211 -2.66 20.58 -6.45
C ASN A 211 -2.25 19.35 -5.63
N LEU A 212 -3.07 18.31 -5.55
CA LEU A 212 -2.70 17.04 -4.90
C LEU A 212 -1.46 16.41 -5.53
N ILE A 213 -1.38 16.35 -6.86
CA ILE A 213 -0.19 15.83 -7.54
C ILE A 213 1.04 16.69 -7.25
N ARG A 214 0.90 18.01 -7.21
CA ARG A 214 2.03 18.89 -6.87
C ARG A 214 2.51 18.70 -5.43
N ILE A 215 1.58 18.55 -4.50
CA ILE A 215 1.89 18.21 -3.11
C ILE A 215 2.64 16.87 -3.07
N ALA A 216 2.11 15.84 -3.73
CA ALA A 216 2.73 14.53 -3.83
C ALA A 216 4.15 14.57 -4.42
N LEU A 217 4.37 15.34 -5.48
CA LEU A 217 5.68 15.54 -6.10
C LEU A 217 6.63 16.29 -5.17
N SER A 218 6.15 17.32 -4.46
CA SER A 218 6.97 18.05 -3.48
C SER A 218 7.46 17.14 -2.34
N TRP A 219 6.66 16.11 -2.01
CA TRP A 219 7.03 15.11 -1.00
C TRP A 219 8.20 14.22 -1.43
N LEU A 220 8.49 14.06 -2.72
CA LEU A 220 9.63 13.24 -3.18
C LEU A 220 10.98 13.64 -2.54
N SER A 221 11.10 14.92 -2.16
CA SER A 221 12.29 15.47 -1.49
C SER A 221 12.36 15.21 0.02
N VAL A 222 11.22 14.99 0.68
CA VAL A 222 11.16 14.73 2.13
C VAL A 222 10.89 13.27 2.48
N LEU A 223 10.39 12.48 1.53
CA LEU A 223 10.22 11.05 1.72
C LEU A 223 11.59 10.38 1.84
N GLU A 224 11.81 9.77 3.00
CA GLU A 224 13.03 9.02 3.28
C GLU A 224 13.23 7.90 2.27
N GLU A 225 14.46 7.77 1.78
CA GLU A 225 14.88 6.62 1.01
C GLU A 225 15.19 5.47 1.97
N SER A 226 14.38 4.41 1.95
CA SER A 226 14.77 3.20 2.67
C SER A 226 15.67 2.34 1.79
N ASN A 227 16.77 1.86 2.36
CA ASN A 227 17.64 0.87 1.75
C ASN A 227 17.05 -0.55 1.70
N HIS A 228 15.79 -0.72 2.12
CA HIS A 228 15.13 -2.02 2.22
C HIS A 228 14.06 -2.23 1.14
N THR A 229 13.86 -3.50 0.75
CA THR A 229 12.84 -3.88 -0.21
C THR A 229 11.46 -3.74 0.43
N MET A 230 10.77 -2.65 0.11
CA MET A 230 9.43 -2.42 0.64
C MET A 230 8.34 -3.15 -0.12
N LEU A 231 7.44 -3.75 0.66
CA LEU A 231 6.11 -4.10 0.21
C LEU A 231 5.20 -2.87 0.28
N MET A 232 4.16 -2.81 -0.54
CA MET A 232 3.15 -1.74 -0.50
C MET A 232 1.94 -2.17 0.35
N PRO A 233 1.22 -1.24 1.02
CA PRO A 233 0.08 -1.55 1.89
C PRO A 233 -1.15 -2.14 1.18
N TYR A 234 -1.10 -2.24 -0.16
CA TYR A 234 -2.12 -2.79 -1.05
C TYR A 234 -1.46 -3.62 -2.15
N GLN A 235 -0.76 -4.69 -1.77
CA GLN A 235 0.05 -5.50 -2.69
C GLN A 235 -0.27 -6.99 -2.55
N ALA A 236 -0.51 -7.64 -3.68
CA ALA A 236 -0.42 -9.09 -3.79
C ALA A 236 0.98 -9.47 -4.27
N VAL A 237 1.69 -10.31 -3.49
CA VAL A 237 2.96 -10.88 -3.90
C VAL A 237 2.70 -12.12 -4.76
N ALA A 238 3.55 -12.36 -5.76
CA ALA A 238 3.45 -13.53 -6.62
C ALA A 238 3.34 -14.82 -5.78
N SER A 239 2.39 -15.68 -6.15
CA SER A 239 2.16 -16.93 -5.42
C SER A 239 3.36 -17.86 -5.58
N HIS A 240 3.75 -18.53 -4.50
CA HIS A 240 4.78 -19.56 -4.52
C HIS A 240 4.14 -20.94 -4.51
N VAL A 241 4.55 -21.83 -5.41
CA VAL A 241 3.99 -23.19 -5.53
C VAL A 241 5.07 -24.21 -5.20
N TYR A 242 4.76 -25.15 -4.31
CA TYR A 242 5.66 -26.19 -3.82
C TYR A 242 4.91 -27.52 -3.58
N GLY A 243 5.59 -28.53 -3.03
CA GLY A 243 5.00 -29.85 -2.79
C GLY A 243 4.57 -30.54 -4.09
N ASN A 244 5.48 -30.60 -5.06
CA ASN A 244 5.24 -31.13 -6.42
C ASN A 244 4.17 -30.36 -7.22
N GLY A 245 4.07 -29.04 -7.01
CA GLY A 245 3.15 -28.19 -7.76
C GLY A 245 1.73 -28.12 -7.19
N ASN A 246 1.47 -28.78 -6.05
CA ASN A 246 0.12 -28.95 -5.52
C ASN A 246 -0.21 -28.05 -4.33
N ILE A 247 0.78 -27.36 -3.74
CA ILE A 247 0.58 -26.47 -2.60
C ILE A 247 0.92 -25.04 -3.03
N THR A 248 0.00 -24.12 -2.81
CA THR A 248 0.16 -22.70 -3.11
C THR A 248 0.25 -21.89 -1.82
N ARG A 249 1.27 -21.05 -1.72
CA ARG A 249 1.41 -20.00 -0.70
C ARG A 249 1.21 -18.63 -1.32
N LYS A 250 0.40 -17.79 -0.69
CA LYS A 250 0.14 -16.40 -1.08
C LYS A 250 0.42 -15.45 0.07
N LEU A 251 0.88 -14.24 -0.25
CA LEU A 251 0.98 -13.12 0.66
C LEU A 251 0.27 -11.92 0.01
N GLU A 252 -0.73 -11.40 0.71
CA GLU A 252 -1.48 -10.22 0.33
C GLU A 252 -1.37 -9.20 1.46
N ILE A 253 -1.20 -7.93 1.14
CA ILE A 253 -1.28 -6.83 2.10
C ILE A 253 -2.48 -5.99 1.72
N VAL A 254 -3.42 -5.85 2.66
CA VAL A 254 -4.65 -5.07 2.49
C VAL A 254 -4.83 -4.23 3.75
N ASP A 255 -4.97 -2.92 3.59
CA ASP A 255 -5.12 -1.98 4.71
C ASP A 255 -3.99 -2.13 5.77
N GLY A 256 -2.77 -2.40 5.31
CA GLY A 256 -1.61 -2.61 6.20
C GLY A 256 -1.62 -3.94 6.97
N ILE A 257 -2.57 -4.84 6.69
CA ILE A 257 -2.66 -6.19 7.23
C ILE A 257 -2.03 -7.17 6.23
N ALA A 258 -0.98 -7.87 6.63
CA ALA A 258 -0.43 -9.00 5.90
C ALA A 258 -1.27 -10.26 6.14
N ILE A 259 -1.79 -10.79 5.05
CA ILE A 259 -2.59 -12.01 4.96
C ILE A 259 -1.73 -13.06 4.27
N LYS A 260 -1.36 -14.11 5.01
CA LYS A 260 -0.67 -15.27 4.44
C LYS A 260 -1.67 -16.41 4.29
N THR A 261 -1.68 -17.03 3.11
CA THR A 261 -2.58 -18.14 2.79
C THR A 261 -1.78 -19.33 2.29
N ILE A 262 -2.07 -20.52 2.79
CA ILE A 262 -1.52 -21.80 2.31
C ILE A 262 -2.68 -22.73 1.96
N GLN A 263 -2.66 -23.29 0.75
CA GLN A 263 -3.70 -24.22 0.28
C GLN A 263 -3.11 -25.27 -0.67
N PRO A 264 -3.46 -26.56 -0.50
CA PRO A 264 -4.21 -27.15 0.61
C PRO A 264 -3.33 -27.35 1.85
N TRP A 265 -3.85 -27.02 3.03
CA TRP A 265 -3.14 -27.15 4.30
C TRP A 265 -2.82 -28.62 4.65
N LYS A 266 -3.76 -29.54 4.40
CA LYS A 266 -3.56 -30.98 4.65
C LYS A 266 -2.38 -31.55 3.88
N LEU A 267 -2.13 -31.13 2.64
CA LEU A 267 -0.94 -31.57 1.91
C LEU A 267 0.33 -30.94 2.49
N HIS A 268 0.26 -29.71 2.97
CA HIS A 268 1.38 -29.08 3.66
C HIS A 268 1.78 -29.84 4.93
N GLU A 269 0.81 -30.28 5.73
CA GLU A 269 1.06 -31.15 6.89
C GLU A 269 1.53 -32.55 6.49
N LEU A 270 0.87 -33.17 5.50
CA LEU A 270 1.20 -34.52 5.02
C LEU A 270 2.64 -34.61 4.50
N HIS A 271 3.11 -33.58 3.80
CA HIS A 271 4.49 -33.50 3.31
C HIS A 271 5.49 -33.13 4.42
N GLY A 272 5.02 -32.80 5.63
CA GLY A 272 5.85 -32.53 6.81
C GLY A 272 6.47 -31.14 6.86
N TYR A 273 5.87 -30.16 6.18
CA TYR A 273 6.33 -28.76 6.19
C TYR A 273 5.98 -28.02 7.48
N SER A 274 4.85 -28.33 8.14
CA SER A 274 4.58 -27.96 9.53
C SER A 274 3.35 -28.73 10.06
N LYS A 275 2.91 -28.39 11.28
CA LYS A 275 1.63 -28.80 11.87
C LYS A 275 1.01 -27.60 12.58
N MET A 276 -0.31 -27.52 12.63
CA MET A 276 -1.01 -26.42 13.32
C MET A 276 -0.53 -26.23 14.77
N GLU A 277 -0.38 -27.32 15.53
CA GLU A 277 0.09 -27.28 16.92
C GLU A 277 1.47 -26.60 17.09
N TYR A 278 2.36 -26.71 16.08
CA TYR A 278 3.69 -26.11 16.12
C TYR A 278 3.64 -24.64 15.72
N VAL A 279 2.83 -24.31 14.71
CA VAL A 279 2.61 -22.93 14.26
C VAL A 279 1.98 -22.09 15.36
N GLU A 280 0.91 -22.58 16.01
CA GLU A 280 0.25 -21.91 17.14
C GLU A 280 1.21 -21.67 18.31
N ARG A 281 2.03 -22.67 18.63
CA ARG A 281 3.05 -22.57 19.68
C ARG A 281 4.14 -21.56 19.31
N ALA A 282 4.57 -21.50 18.05
CA ALA A 282 5.57 -20.53 17.59
C ALA A 282 5.06 -19.09 17.69
N TYR A 283 3.82 -18.83 17.26
CA TYR A 283 3.20 -17.50 17.39
C TYR A 283 2.97 -17.11 18.87
N SER A 284 2.89 -18.09 19.77
CA SER A 284 2.78 -17.86 21.22
C SER A 284 4.12 -17.55 21.92
N VAL A 285 5.25 -17.64 21.21
CA VAL A 285 6.59 -17.38 21.78
C VAL A 285 6.73 -15.90 22.14
N LYS A 286 6.98 -15.64 23.43
CA LYS A 286 7.19 -14.29 23.94
C LYS A 286 8.59 -13.78 23.65
N SER A 287 8.88 -13.44 22.39
CA SER A 287 10.09 -12.70 21.99
C SER A 287 9.77 -11.53 21.06
N ARG A 288 10.50 -10.42 21.18
CA ARG A 288 10.39 -9.28 20.24
C ARG A 288 11.16 -9.52 18.93
N HIS A 289 11.92 -10.62 18.86
CA HIS A 289 12.75 -11.03 17.72
C HIS A 289 12.13 -12.20 16.92
N VAL A 290 10.93 -12.63 17.31
CA VAL A 290 10.09 -13.58 16.57
C VAL A 290 8.83 -12.82 16.19
N ALA A 291 8.33 -13.02 14.96
CA ALA A 291 7.14 -12.36 14.48
C ALA A 291 5.98 -12.64 15.43
N ARG A 292 5.56 -11.59 16.14
CA ARG A 292 4.38 -11.62 17.00
C ARG A 292 3.19 -11.13 16.23
N LEU A 293 2.04 -11.64 16.60
CA LEU A 293 0.76 -11.19 16.10
C LEU A 293 0.07 -10.43 17.24
N ASP A 294 0.11 -9.08 17.20
CA ASP A 294 -0.69 -8.24 18.13
C ASP A 294 -2.19 -8.51 18.00
N TRP A 295 -2.59 -9.08 16.86
CA TRP A 295 -3.91 -9.58 16.54
C TRP A 295 -3.74 -10.76 15.58
N GLN A 296 -4.29 -11.93 15.93
CA GLN A 296 -4.29 -13.12 15.09
C GLN A 296 -5.72 -13.61 14.93
N ARG A 297 -6.06 -13.95 13.69
CA ARG A 297 -7.17 -14.83 13.37
C ARG A 297 -6.65 -15.88 12.41
N ASP A 298 -6.26 -17.03 12.94
CA ASP A 298 -6.03 -18.23 12.15
C ASP A 298 -7.37 -18.88 11.87
N ILE A 299 -7.61 -19.14 10.59
CA ILE A 299 -8.80 -19.87 10.16
C ILE A 299 -8.27 -20.97 9.26
N VAL A 300 -8.36 -22.22 9.75
CA VAL A 300 -8.37 -23.38 8.87
C VAL A 300 -9.81 -23.69 8.56
N ARG A 301 -10.25 -23.36 7.35
CA ARG A 301 -11.58 -23.70 6.85
C ARG A 301 -11.44 -24.24 5.44
N ASP A 302 -12.13 -25.34 5.15
CA ASP A 302 -12.15 -25.96 3.82
C ASP A 302 -10.75 -26.21 3.24
N ASP A 303 -9.81 -26.65 4.09
CA ASP A 303 -8.41 -26.97 3.74
C ASP A 303 -7.54 -25.76 3.34
N VAL A 304 -7.96 -24.56 3.72
CA VAL A 304 -7.20 -23.32 3.54
C VAL A 304 -6.70 -22.85 4.90
N TYR A 305 -5.39 -22.78 5.08
CA TYR A 305 -4.79 -22.08 6.21
C TYR A 305 -4.65 -20.61 5.85
N ARG A 306 -5.17 -19.73 6.72
CA ARG A 306 -5.04 -18.28 6.59
C ARG A 306 -4.62 -17.69 7.92
N VAL A 307 -3.56 -16.87 7.91
CA VAL A 307 -3.14 -16.06 9.06
C VAL A 307 -3.13 -14.58 8.67
N GLN A 308 -3.75 -13.77 9.51
CA GLN A 308 -3.77 -12.31 9.38
C GLN A 308 -2.85 -11.71 10.44
N SER A 309 -2.05 -10.72 10.04
CA SER A 309 -1.01 -10.10 10.86
C SER A 309 -0.87 -8.63 10.51
N LYS A 310 -0.57 -7.76 11.48
CA LYS A 310 -0.09 -6.41 11.12
C LYS A 310 1.26 -6.53 10.43
N VAL A 311 1.52 -5.70 9.43
CA VAL A 311 2.86 -5.59 8.86
C VAL A 311 3.76 -4.86 9.87
N PHE A 312 4.71 -5.59 10.45
CA PHE A 312 5.64 -5.04 11.44
C PHE A 312 7.00 -4.68 10.86
N GLY A 313 7.23 -4.90 9.57
CA GLY A 313 8.52 -4.67 8.94
C GLY A 313 8.61 -5.21 7.53
N PHE A 314 9.75 -4.99 6.89
CA PHE A 314 10.01 -5.41 5.51
C PHE A 314 11.13 -6.44 5.45
N PRO A 315 11.04 -7.44 4.55
CA PRO A 315 12.19 -8.28 4.23
C PRO A 315 13.38 -7.39 3.85
N ALA A 316 14.47 -7.55 4.58
CA ALA A 316 15.60 -6.64 4.47
C ALA A 316 16.91 -7.42 4.50
N ARG A 317 17.88 -6.92 3.74
CA ARG A 317 19.26 -7.38 3.84
C ARG A 317 20.10 -6.24 4.43
N PRO A 318 20.90 -6.50 5.47
CA PRO A 318 21.80 -5.49 6.00
C PRO A 318 22.83 -5.11 4.94
N THR A 319 23.02 -3.81 4.73
CA THR A 319 23.96 -3.29 3.72
C THR A 319 25.30 -2.88 4.32
N GLN A 320 25.36 -2.72 5.64
CA GLN A 320 26.54 -2.32 6.39
C GLN A 320 26.92 -3.38 7.44
N GLN A 321 28.21 -3.45 7.78
CA GLN A 321 28.73 -4.44 8.74
C GLN A 321 28.06 -4.32 10.12
N GLU A 322 27.84 -3.10 10.60
CA GLU A 322 27.19 -2.85 11.90
C GLU A 322 25.73 -3.33 11.90
N GLN A 323 25.00 -3.09 10.81
CA GLN A 323 23.65 -3.59 10.61
C GLN A 323 23.62 -5.11 10.53
N LEU A 324 24.60 -5.73 9.86
CA LEU A 324 24.72 -7.18 9.76
C LEU A 324 24.94 -7.80 11.14
N VAL A 325 25.84 -7.25 11.95
CA VAL A 325 26.08 -7.72 13.32
C VAL A 325 24.81 -7.63 14.16
N GLN A 326 24.05 -6.53 14.05
CA GLN A 326 22.76 -6.40 14.76
C GLN A 326 21.70 -7.36 14.23
N ALA A 327 21.62 -7.56 12.91
CA ALA A 327 20.69 -8.50 12.29
C ALA A 327 20.96 -9.93 12.78
N VAL A 328 22.21 -10.38 12.70
CA VAL A 328 22.64 -11.70 13.19
C VAL A 328 22.33 -11.84 14.68
N LYS A 329 22.69 -10.86 15.51
CA LYS A 329 22.40 -10.88 16.95
C LYS A 329 20.90 -11.03 17.22
N HIS A 330 20.07 -10.23 16.58
CA HIS A 330 18.61 -10.27 16.75
C HIS A 330 18.02 -11.58 16.23
N THR A 331 18.48 -12.11 15.10
CA THR A 331 18.10 -13.43 14.60
C THR A 331 18.47 -14.52 15.60
N LEU A 332 19.69 -14.50 16.17
CA LEU A 332 20.09 -15.49 17.19
C LEU A 332 19.20 -15.41 18.45
N LEU A 333 18.80 -14.21 18.88
CA LEU A 333 17.85 -14.04 19.99
C LEU A 333 16.43 -14.54 19.64
N GLY A 334 16.03 -14.45 18.37
CA GLY A 334 14.78 -15.02 17.88
C GLY A 334 14.81 -16.55 17.87
N LEU A 335 15.91 -17.14 17.39
CA LEU A 335 16.14 -18.58 17.38
C LEU A 335 16.19 -19.14 18.81
N ASP A 336 16.93 -18.51 19.72
CA ASP A 336 16.99 -18.91 21.12
C ASP A 336 15.59 -19.00 21.76
N ALA A 337 14.72 -18.04 21.45
CA ALA A 337 13.34 -18.06 21.93
C ALA A 337 12.50 -19.21 21.33
N LEU A 338 12.64 -19.50 20.03
CA LEU A 338 11.99 -20.66 19.39
C LEU A 338 12.51 -21.98 19.95
N HIS A 339 13.83 -22.08 20.13
CA HIS A 339 14.51 -23.27 20.64
C HIS A 339 14.17 -23.53 22.11
N GLY A 340 14.10 -22.49 22.94
CA GLY A 340 13.59 -22.56 24.31
C GLY A 340 12.12 -23.01 24.36
N ALA A 341 11.36 -22.70 23.31
CA ALA A 341 10.03 -23.26 23.08
C ALA A 341 10.08 -24.61 22.35
N GLY A 342 11.21 -25.34 22.31
CA GLY A 342 11.33 -26.70 21.74
C GLY A 342 11.08 -26.82 20.23
N LEU A 343 11.09 -25.69 19.52
CA LEU A 343 10.84 -25.61 18.09
C LEU A 343 12.12 -25.23 17.34
N VAL A 344 12.20 -25.61 16.07
CA VAL A 344 13.22 -25.20 15.09
C VAL A 344 12.52 -24.49 13.92
N HIS A 345 13.19 -23.52 13.31
CA HIS A 345 12.62 -22.68 12.26
C HIS A 345 12.56 -23.40 10.90
N ARG A 346 13.64 -24.11 10.54
CA ARG A 346 13.82 -24.90 9.30
C ARG A 346 13.88 -24.13 7.98
N ASP A 347 13.40 -22.90 7.95
CA ASP A 347 13.35 -22.06 6.74
C ASP A 347 14.05 -20.72 6.97
N LEU A 348 15.21 -20.74 7.66
CA LEU A 348 15.92 -19.51 7.98
C LEU A 348 16.69 -19.00 6.77
N GLU A 349 16.22 -17.90 6.21
CA GLU A 349 16.84 -17.18 5.09
C GLU A 349 16.51 -15.69 5.19
N TRP A 350 17.24 -14.84 4.46
CA TRP A 350 17.04 -13.38 4.52
C TRP A 350 15.61 -12.94 4.14
N SER A 351 14.90 -13.68 3.29
CA SER A 351 13.47 -13.42 2.99
C SER A 351 12.57 -13.57 4.21
N ASN A 352 12.98 -14.43 5.15
CA ASN A 352 12.29 -14.74 6.39
C ASN A 352 12.82 -13.94 7.59
N VAL A 353 13.64 -12.91 7.35
CA VAL A 353 14.09 -11.96 8.37
C VAL A 353 13.65 -10.56 7.95
N ILE A 354 12.83 -9.92 8.78
CA ILE A 354 12.29 -8.57 8.51
C ILE A 354 12.91 -7.55 9.46
N TYR A 355 13.09 -6.33 8.98
CA TYR A 355 13.44 -5.19 9.84
C TYR A 355 12.18 -4.45 10.27
N ASN A 356 11.97 -4.35 11.58
CA ASN A 356 10.90 -3.56 12.19
C ASN A 356 11.44 -2.17 12.50
N GLU A 357 11.04 -1.18 11.69
CA GLU A 357 11.48 0.22 11.86
C GLU A 357 10.91 0.88 13.12
N VAL A 358 9.72 0.47 13.58
CA VAL A 358 9.12 1.06 14.80
C VAL A 358 9.91 0.64 16.04
N LEU A 359 10.25 -0.64 16.14
CA LEU A 359 10.98 -1.21 17.27
C LEU A 359 12.51 -1.16 17.10
N GLN A 360 12.99 -0.81 15.90
CA GLN A 360 14.40 -0.83 15.51
C GLN A 360 15.07 -2.19 15.79
N VAL A 361 14.38 -3.28 15.40
CA VAL A 361 14.87 -4.66 15.58
C VAL A 361 14.66 -5.51 14.34
N TRP A 362 15.46 -6.57 14.24
CA TRP A 362 15.26 -7.62 13.26
C TRP A 362 14.42 -8.73 13.88
N VAL A 363 13.53 -9.30 13.08
CA VAL A 363 12.48 -10.23 13.50
C VAL A 363 12.43 -11.39 12.53
N ILE A 364 12.40 -12.62 13.05
CA ILE A 364 12.21 -13.83 12.24
C ILE A 364 10.72 -14.00 11.93
N GLN A 365 10.40 -14.32 10.68
CA GLN A 365 9.06 -14.66 10.20
C GLN A 365 9.07 -15.98 9.42
N GLY A 366 7.91 -16.41 8.91
CA GLY A 366 7.82 -17.66 8.15
C GLY A 366 7.59 -18.87 9.06
N LEU A 367 6.81 -18.66 10.12
CA LEU A 367 6.57 -19.67 11.14
C LEU A 367 5.75 -20.87 10.63
N GLU A 368 5.25 -20.82 9.39
CA GLU A 368 4.58 -21.94 8.72
C GLU A 368 5.52 -23.08 8.32
N CYS A 369 6.83 -22.99 8.63
CA CYS A 369 7.81 -24.05 8.40
C CYS A 369 8.35 -24.68 9.70
N VAL A 370 7.93 -24.18 10.87
CA VAL A 370 8.50 -24.63 12.16
C VAL A 370 8.21 -26.10 12.42
N TRP A 371 9.07 -26.72 13.23
CA TRP A 371 8.90 -28.11 13.67
C TRP A 371 9.50 -28.34 15.05
N LYS A 372 9.29 -29.53 15.58
CA LYS A 372 9.95 -29.99 16.80
C LYS A 372 11.43 -30.30 16.56
N ALA A 373 12.29 -29.86 17.46
CA ALA A 373 13.72 -30.16 17.38
C ALA A 373 14.01 -31.66 17.55
N GLY A 374 15.01 -32.18 16.83
CA GLY A 374 15.55 -33.53 17.01
C GLY A 374 14.80 -34.64 16.26
N GLU A 375 13.93 -34.29 15.31
CA GLU A 375 13.23 -35.26 14.47
C GLU A 375 13.89 -35.42 13.09
N VAL A 376 13.71 -36.61 12.50
CA VAL A 376 14.17 -36.88 11.14
C VAL A 376 13.25 -36.12 10.18
N PRO A 377 13.78 -35.30 9.26
CA PRO A 377 12.96 -34.59 8.29
C PRO A 377 12.10 -35.53 7.47
N VAL A 378 10.81 -35.22 7.38
CA VAL A 378 9.90 -35.91 6.45
C VAL A 378 10.14 -35.45 5.01
N VAL A 379 10.45 -34.16 4.83
CA VAL A 379 10.81 -33.58 3.54
C VAL A 379 12.24 -34.02 3.18
N GLN A 380 12.36 -35.08 2.38
CA GLN A 380 13.65 -35.58 1.92
C GLN A 380 14.31 -34.61 0.94
N GLY A 381 15.64 -34.44 1.07
CA GLY A 381 16.45 -33.67 0.12
C GLY A 381 16.42 -32.16 0.28
N GLN A 382 15.67 -31.62 1.25
CA GLN A 382 15.64 -30.17 1.51
C GLN A 382 16.92 -29.66 2.19
N TRP A 383 17.56 -30.48 3.04
CA TRP A 383 18.79 -30.11 3.74
C TRP A 383 19.90 -31.14 3.50
N THR A 384 21.13 -30.65 3.42
CA THR A 384 22.33 -31.49 3.26
C THR A 384 22.73 -32.14 4.59
N GLN A 385 23.61 -33.15 4.54
CA GLN A 385 24.16 -33.79 5.74
C GLN A 385 25.00 -32.85 6.61
N GLU A 386 25.45 -31.72 6.06
CA GLU A 386 26.18 -30.68 6.80
C GLU A 386 25.25 -29.89 7.73
N VAL A 387 23.97 -29.76 7.36
CA VAL A 387 22.95 -29.07 8.16
C VAL A 387 22.33 -30.01 9.19
N LEU A 388 22.20 -31.30 8.88
CA LEU A 388 21.59 -32.29 9.74
C LEU A 388 22.56 -32.81 10.79
N VAL A 389 22.07 -33.05 12.01
CA VAL A 389 22.84 -33.69 13.10
C VAL A 389 22.32 -35.10 13.26
N ASP A 390 23.15 -36.10 12.96
CA ASP A 390 22.77 -37.53 12.95
C ASP A 390 21.49 -37.81 12.13
N GLY A 391 21.37 -37.14 10.97
CA GLY A 391 20.21 -37.24 10.08
C GLY A 391 18.94 -36.56 10.61
N LYS A 392 19.02 -35.81 11.72
CA LYS A 392 17.90 -35.08 12.34
C LYS A 392 18.08 -33.58 12.19
N TYR A 393 16.96 -32.86 12.13
CA TYR A 393 16.98 -31.40 12.17
C TYR A 393 16.94 -30.94 13.62
N THR A 394 17.90 -30.10 14.04
CA THR A 394 18.06 -29.66 15.44
C THR A 394 18.23 -28.15 15.52
N SER A 395 18.31 -27.61 16.74
CA SER A 395 18.69 -26.22 16.97
C SER A 395 20.01 -25.84 16.29
N SER A 396 20.99 -26.74 16.26
CA SER A 396 22.27 -26.53 15.56
C SER A 396 22.09 -26.41 14.06
N SER A 397 21.07 -27.05 13.49
CA SER A 397 20.74 -26.94 12.06
C SER A 397 20.25 -25.53 11.70
N ASP A 398 19.42 -24.90 12.54
CA ASP A 398 19.03 -23.49 12.35
C ASP A 398 20.25 -22.56 12.45
N LEU A 399 21.18 -22.83 13.38
CA LEU A 399 22.41 -22.04 13.52
C LEU A 399 23.32 -22.17 12.31
N CYS A 400 23.39 -23.36 11.70
CA CYS A 400 24.12 -23.57 10.45
C CYS A 400 23.56 -22.73 9.30
N LEU A 401 22.24 -22.50 9.26
CA LEU A 401 21.61 -21.62 8.26
C LEU A 401 21.78 -20.13 8.58
N SER A 402 22.12 -19.79 9.82
CA SER A 402 22.32 -18.40 10.27
C SER A 402 23.72 -17.84 9.98
N GLY A 403 24.70 -18.72 9.79
CA GLY A 403 26.08 -18.38 9.40
C GLY A 403 26.21 -18.26 7.89
#